data_AF-A0AB39YDV9-F1
#
_entry.id   AF-A0AB39YDV9-F1
#
_cell.length_a   1.000
_cell.length_b   1.000
_cell.length_c   1.000
_cell.angle_alpha   90.00
_cell.angle_beta   90.00
_cell.angle_gamma   90.00
#
_symmetry.space_group_name_H-M   'P 1'
#
loop_
_entity.id
_entity.type
_entity.pdbx_description
1 polymer ?
#
loop_
_entity_poly.entity_id
_entity_poly.type
_entity_poly.pdbx_seq_one_letter_code
_entity_poly.pdbx_strand_id
1 'polypeptide(L)'
;MKSGSLAEIDALVRDGRIVMSGDDSAVVAAVQDALKAGRSVTFYLSHGQAEAFKAWYWSPRRVKDRGMEPVSREERERITSELGVRDIGPAHSNRIDCECGAQYGAFEFIGQGIKEHGKESVDAVLALENAYVLRVNPVTPAVCAACGARILVGHEYDMTNRYGCSRSENPV
;
A
#
# COMPACT_ATOMS: atom_id res chain seq x y z
N MET A 1 -28.00 -8.32 -5.07
CA MET A 1 -26.82 -8.29 -5.96
C MET A 1 -27.30 -7.96 -7.37
N LYS A 2 -26.73 -6.95 -8.03
CA LYS A 2 -27.20 -6.52 -9.36
C LYS A 2 -26.59 -7.42 -10.45
N SER A 3 -27.24 -7.58 -11.59
CA SER A 3 -26.68 -8.36 -12.71
C SER A 3 -25.30 -7.86 -13.17
N GLY A 4 -25.09 -6.53 -13.15
CA GLY A 4 -23.80 -5.91 -13.45
C GLY A 4 -22.65 -6.35 -12.51
N SER A 5 -22.93 -6.53 -11.22
CA SER A 5 -21.88 -6.94 -10.27
C SER A 5 -21.44 -8.39 -10.49
N LEU A 6 -22.30 -9.26 -11.02
CA LEU A 6 -21.92 -10.64 -11.34
C LEU A 6 -21.02 -10.72 -12.58
N ALA A 7 -21.25 -9.89 -13.59
CA ALA A 7 -20.40 -9.83 -14.78
C ALA A 7 -18.99 -9.30 -14.47
N GLU A 8 -18.90 -8.31 -13.56
CA GLU A 8 -17.61 -7.79 -13.08
C GLU A 8 -16.85 -8.85 -12.26
N ILE A 9 -17.54 -9.59 -11.39
CA ILE A 9 -16.94 -10.71 -10.65
C ILE A 9 -16.46 -11.81 -11.61
N ASP A 10 -17.27 -12.19 -12.60
CA ASP A 10 -16.91 -13.18 -13.62
C ASP A 10 -15.67 -12.74 -14.41
N ALA A 11 -15.58 -11.45 -14.77
CA ALA A 11 -14.41 -10.90 -15.43
C ALA A 11 -13.14 -11.00 -14.56
N LEU A 12 -13.24 -10.65 -13.26
CA LEU A 12 -12.11 -10.78 -12.34
C LEU A 12 -11.64 -12.22 -12.19
N VAL A 13 -12.59 -13.16 -12.04
CA VAL A 13 -12.27 -14.59 -11.89
C VAL A 13 -11.66 -15.16 -13.17
N ARG A 14 -12.19 -14.79 -14.34
CA ARG A 14 -11.63 -15.17 -15.64
C ARG A 14 -10.18 -14.72 -15.81
N ASP A 15 -9.82 -13.56 -15.27
CA ASP A 15 -8.45 -13.04 -15.28
C ASP A 15 -7.54 -13.68 -14.20
N GLY A 16 -8.00 -14.78 -13.57
CA GLY A 16 -7.26 -15.53 -12.56
C GLY A 16 -7.24 -14.86 -11.19
N ARG A 17 -8.10 -13.87 -10.93
CA ARG A 17 -8.21 -13.22 -9.61
C ARG A 17 -9.14 -14.00 -8.71
N ILE A 18 -8.84 -14.00 -7.42
CA ILE A 18 -9.72 -14.55 -6.39
C ILE A 18 -10.71 -13.46 -5.97
N VAL A 19 -11.99 -13.81 -5.90
CA VAL A 19 -13.04 -13.01 -5.26
C VAL A 19 -13.53 -13.77 -4.03
N MET A 20 -13.43 -13.16 -2.86
CA MET A 20 -13.89 -13.73 -1.60
C MET A 20 -15.01 -12.85 -1.05
N SER A 21 -16.17 -13.45 -0.79
CA SER A 21 -17.30 -12.80 -0.13
C SER A 21 -17.62 -13.59 1.15
N GLY A 22 -17.58 -12.91 2.28
CA GLY A 22 -17.80 -13.49 3.60
C GLY A 22 -17.92 -12.38 4.64
N ASP A 23 -18.07 -12.75 5.92
CA ASP A 23 -17.99 -11.77 7.00
C ASP A 23 -16.57 -11.18 7.11
N ASP A 24 -16.47 -10.02 7.75
CA ASP A 24 -15.21 -9.28 7.88
C ASP A 24 -14.13 -10.10 8.58
N SER A 25 -14.48 -10.97 9.52
CA SER A 25 -13.50 -11.77 10.26
C SER A 25 -12.84 -12.84 9.40
N ALA A 26 -13.61 -13.48 8.52
CA ALA A 26 -13.08 -14.46 7.56
C ALA A 26 -12.14 -13.81 6.54
N VAL A 27 -12.49 -12.63 6.04
CA VAL A 27 -11.64 -11.87 5.12
C VAL A 27 -10.35 -11.43 5.81
N VAL A 28 -10.43 -10.86 7.02
CA VAL A 28 -9.26 -10.43 7.79
C VAL A 28 -8.34 -11.62 8.12
N ALA A 29 -8.90 -12.79 8.47
CA ALA A 29 -8.13 -14.01 8.71
C ALA A 29 -7.33 -14.44 7.47
N ALA A 30 -7.93 -14.37 6.28
CA ALA A 30 -7.22 -14.68 5.03
C ALA A 30 -6.03 -13.74 4.76
N VAL A 31 -6.17 -12.45 5.08
CA VAL A 31 -5.07 -11.48 4.98
C VAL A 31 -3.95 -11.82 5.98
N GLN A 32 -4.31 -12.12 7.23
CA GLN A 32 -3.35 -12.50 8.26
C GLN A 32 -2.59 -13.78 7.90
N ASP A 33 -3.27 -14.77 7.34
CA ASP A 33 -2.66 -16.02 6.91
C ASP A 33 -1.70 -15.82 5.73
N ALA A 34 -2.08 -14.99 4.76
CA ALA A 34 -1.18 -14.61 3.67
C ALA A 34 0.09 -13.92 4.20
N LEU A 35 -0.06 -13.02 5.16
CA LEU A 35 1.05 -12.32 5.80
C LEU A 35 1.96 -13.31 6.55
N LYS A 36 1.41 -14.15 7.43
CA LYS A 36 2.15 -15.15 8.23
C LYS A 36 2.87 -16.17 7.35
N ALA A 37 2.26 -16.56 6.23
CA ALA A 37 2.85 -17.49 5.27
C ALA A 37 3.91 -16.85 4.35
N GLY A 38 4.22 -15.56 4.52
CA GLY A 38 5.20 -14.85 3.68
C GLY A 38 4.77 -14.68 2.23
N ARG A 39 3.46 -14.79 1.93
CA ARG A 39 2.94 -14.73 0.55
C ARG A 39 2.83 -13.28 0.09
N SER A 40 3.18 -13.03 -1.16
CA SER A 40 2.96 -11.74 -1.82
C SER A 40 1.58 -11.71 -2.49
N VAL A 41 0.66 -10.91 -1.94
CA VAL A 41 -0.74 -10.81 -2.43
C VAL A 41 -1.24 -9.37 -2.29
N THR A 42 -2.08 -8.93 -3.22
CA THR A 42 -2.84 -7.68 -3.09
C THR A 42 -4.29 -7.99 -2.75
N PHE A 43 -4.80 -7.39 -1.68
CA PHE A 43 -6.20 -7.46 -1.28
C PHE A 43 -6.91 -6.13 -1.54
N TYR A 44 -8.17 -6.20 -1.96
CA TYR A 44 -9.09 -5.07 -2.02
C TYR A 44 -10.08 -5.26 -0.88
N LEU A 45 -9.93 -4.48 0.18
CA LEU A 45 -10.67 -4.60 1.42
C LEU A 45 -11.72 -3.50 1.52
N SER A 46 -12.82 -3.75 2.23
CA SER A 46 -13.64 -2.65 2.74
C SER A 46 -12.85 -1.84 3.77
N HIS A 47 -13.27 -0.60 4.05
CA HIS A 47 -12.64 0.20 5.12
C HIS A 47 -12.72 -0.49 6.49
N GLY A 48 -13.85 -1.13 6.81
CA GLY A 48 -13.99 -1.88 8.07
C GLY A 48 -13.00 -3.04 8.20
N GLN A 49 -12.80 -3.80 7.12
CA GLN A 49 -11.83 -4.89 7.07
C GLN A 49 -10.39 -4.36 7.18
N ALA A 50 -10.08 -3.25 6.51
CA ALA A 50 -8.78 -2.62 6.58
C ALA A 50 -8.48 -2.10 7.99
N GLU A 51 -9.42 -1.41 8.64
CA GLU A 51 -9.27 -0.95 10.02
C GLU A 51 -9.06 -2.11 11.00
N ALA A 52 -9.85 -3.18 10.87
CA ALA A 52 -9.69 -4.38 11.70
C ALA A 52 -8.30 -5.02 11.53
N PHE A 53 -7.82 -5.13 10.28
CA PHE A 53 -6.47 -5.62 10.00
C PHE A 53 -5.38 -4.69 10.56
N LYS A 54 -5.50 -3.38 10.33
CA LYS A 54 -4.52 -2.38 10.78
C LYS A 54 -4.42 -2.32 12.30
N ALA A 55 -5.54 -2.40 13.02
CA ALA A 55 -5.56 -2.44 14.48
C ALA A 55 -4.79 -3.63 15.05
N TRP A 56 -4.80 -4.77 14.35
CA TRP A 56 -4.00 -5.93 14.69
C TRP A 56 -2.53 -5.80 14.26
N TYR A 57 -2.28 -5.32 13.03
CA TYR A 57 -0.95 -5.28 12.43
C TYR A 57 -0.06 -4.17 13.03
N TRP A 58 -0.56 -2.94 13.12
CA TRP A 58 0.19 -1.75 13.54
C TRP A 58 0.19 -1.56 15.05
N SER A 59 0.85 -2.47 15.77
CA SER A 59 1.14 -2.24 17.20
C SER A 59 2.08 -1.03 17.40
N PRO A 60 2.04 -0.33 18.56
CA PRO A 60 2.98 0.76 18.85
C PRO A 60 4.45 0.35 18.70
N ARG A 61 4.78 -0.89 19.07
CA ARG A 61 6.10 -1.47 18.87
C ARG A 61 6.44 -1.54 17.38
N ARG A 62 5.55 -2.08 16.55
CA ARG A 62 5.79 -2.20 15.10
C ARG A 62 5.93 -0.83 14.44
N VAL A 63 5.08 0.15 14.80
CA VAL A 63 5.18 1.52 14.29
C VAL A 63 6.58 2.10 14.56
N LYS A 64 7.08 1.93 15.79
CA LYS A 64 8.42 2.36 16.18
C LYS A 64 9.52 1.59 15.44
N ASP A 65 9.45 0.26 15.44
CA ASP A 65 10.48 -0.61 14.85
C ASP A 65 10.59 -0.42 13.33
N ARG A 66 9.50 -0.03 12.66
CA ARG A 66 9.45 0.25 11.23
C ARG A 66 9.74 1.71 10.87
N GLY A 67 9.86 2.60 11.87
CA GLY A 67 10.06 4.04 11.64
C GLY A 67 8.90 4.68 10.88
N MET A 68 7.67 4.23 11.14
CA MET A 68 6.48 4.78 10.48
C MET A 68 6.15 6.15 11.07
N GLU A 69 6.19 7.18 10.22
CA GLU A 69 5.93 8.56 10.61
C GLU A 69 4.81 9.17 9.76
N PRO A 70 4.04 10.14 10.29
CA PRO A 70 3.10 10.90 9.49
C PRO A 70 3.81 11.64 8.35
N VAL A 71 3.26 11.57 7.14
CA VAL A 71 3.72 12.41 6.03
C VAL A 71 3.34 13.86 6.33
N SER A 72 4.33 14.75 6.36
CA SER A 72 4.11 16.14 6.75
C SER A 72 3.14 16.84 5.80
N ARG A 73 2.54 17.95 6.25
CA ARG A 73 1.68 18.74 5.38
C ARG A 73 2.45 19.28 4.18
N GLU A 74 3.67 19.77 4.41
CA GLU A 74 4.54 20.31 3.37
C GLU A 74 4.88 19.24 2.32
N GLU A 75 5.19 18.01 2.74
CA GLU A 75 5.47 16.92 1.80
C GLU A 75 4.23 16.53 0.99
N ARG A 76 3.04 16.51 1.60
CA ARG A 76 1.79 16.26 0.88
C ARG A 76 1.44 17.34 -0.15
N GLU A 77 1.67 18.60 0.21
CA GLU A 77 1.51 19.73 -0.71
C GLU A 77 2.50 19.64 -1.87
N ARG A 78 3.76 19.25 -1.61
CA ARG A 78 4.76 18.97 -2.65
C ARG A 78 4.38 17.80 -3.54
N ILE A 79 3.90 16.68 -2.99
CA ILE A 79 3.40 15.53 -3.77
C ILE A 79 2.31 15.97 -4.73
N THR A 80 1.34 16.74 -4.23
CA THR A 80 0.20 17.22 -5.03
C THR A 80 0.67 18.19 -6.13
N SER A 81 1.51 19.17 -5.77
CA SER A 81 1.92 20.24 -6.68
C SER A 81 2.99 19.80 -7.70
N GLU A 82 4.00 19.04 -7.29
CA GLU A 82 5.12 18.64 -8.14
C GLU A 82 4.82 17.37 -8.95
N LEU A 83 4.12 16.39 -8.38
CA LEU A 83 3.79 15.13 -9.07
C LEU A 83 2.41 15.17 -9.74
N GLY A 84 1.61 16.20 -9.47
CA GLY A 84 0.31 16.45 -10.08
C GLY A 84 -0.77 15.43 -9.69
N VAL A 85 -0.56 14.63 -8.65
CA VAL A 85 -1.53 13.65 -8.17
C VAL A 85 -2.57 14.30 -7.26
N ARG A 86 -3.70 13.62 -7.04
CA ARG A 86 -4.67 14.05 -6.03
C ARG A 86 -4.03 14.09 -4.64
N ASP A 87 -4.56 14.94 -3.76
CA ASP A 87 -4.15 14.97 -2.35
C ASP A 87 -4.27 13.57 -1.75
N ILE A 88 -3.16 13.10 -1.19
CA ILE A 88 -3.05 11.80 -0.53
C ILE A 88 -3.59 11.81 0.90
N GLY A 89 -4.18 12.91 1.36
CA GLY A 89 -4.78 13.02 2.69
C GLY A 89 -3.81 12.65 3.81
N PRO A 90 -4.28 12.34 5.02
CA PRO A 90 -3.43 11.82 6.08
C PRO A 90 -2.78 10.50 5.65
N ALA A 91 -1.45 10.42 5.78
CA ALA A 91 -0.68 9.26 5.37
C ALA A 91 0.46 9.01 6.35
N HIS A 92 0.92 7.76 6.42
CA HIS A 92 2.13 7.39 7.15
C HIS A 92 3.08 6.64 6.23
N SER A 93 4.37 6.87 6.39
CA SER A 93 5.42 6.21 5.62
C SER A 93 6.71 6.22 6.41
N ASN A 94 7.48 5.15 6.32
CA ASN A 94 8.87 5.21 6.78
C ASN A 94 9.74 6.03 5.82
N ARG A 95 10.95 6.37 6.28
CA ARG A 95 12.00 7.01 5.48
C ARG A 95 13.19 6.07 5.42
N ILE A 96 13.78 5.94 4.24
CA ILE A 96 14.92 5.05 4.01
C ILE A 96 16.03 5.83 3.36
N ASP A 97 17.21 5.77 3.96
CA ASP A 97 18.39 6.41 3.41
C ASP A 97 19.05 5.51 2.37
N CYS A 98 19.39 6.10 1.22
CA CYS A 98 20.23 5.48 0.22
C CYS A 98 21.71 5.74 0.55
N GLU A 99 22.60 4.84 0.13
CA GLU A 99 24.05 5.00 0.28
C GLU A 99 24.59 6.29 -0.36
N CYS A 100 23.90 6.85 -1.36
CA CYS A 100 24.27 8.12 -1.97
C CYS A 100 23.87 9.36 -1.14
N GLY A 101 23.28 9.17 0.05
CA GLY A 101 22.83 10.23 0.95
C GLY A 101 21.44 10.82 0.63
N ALA A 102 20.80 10.37 -0.45
CA ALA A 102 19.41 10.73 -0.73
C ALA A 102 18.45 9.86 0.10
N GLN A 103 17.28 10.40 0.41
CA GLN A 103 16.25 9.69 1.16
C GLN A 103 15.11 9.23 0.23
N TYR A 104 14.48 8.12 0.59
CA TYR A 104 13.29 7.57 -0.06
C TYR A 104 12.14 7.55 0.94
N GLY A 105 11.05 8.26 0.63
CA GLY A 105 9.85 8.38 1.44
C GLY A 105 8.57 8.35 0.59
N ALA A 106 7.53 9.04 1.06
CA ALA A 106 6.23 9.06 0.39
C ALA A 106 6.31 9.75 -0.98
N PHE A 107 7.05 10.85 -1.08
CA PHE A 107 7.27 11.57 -2.33
C PHE A 107 7.94 10.68 -3.39
N GLU A 108 9.07 10.05 -3.06
CA GLU A 108 9.80 9.17 -3.96
C GLU A 108 8.99 7.93 -4.34
N PHE A 109 8.23 7.38 -3.39
CA PHE A 109 7.35 6.25 -3.63
C PHE A 109 6.28 6.55 -4.68
N ILE A 110 5.60 7.69 -4.56
CA ILE A 110 4.58 8.11 -5.54
C ILE A 110 5.23 8.42 -6.88
N GLY A 111 6.37 9.13 -6.87
CA GLY A 111 7.13 9.43 -8.08
C GLY A 111 7.56 8.15 -8.83
N GLN A 112 8.03 7.13 -8.11
CA GLN A 112 8.36 5.83 -8.68
C GLN A 112 7.10 5.15 -9.25
N GLY A 113 5.97 5.17 -8.53
CA GLY A 113 4.71 4.62 -9.01
C GLY A 113 4.23 5.26 -10.31
N ILE A 114 4.34 6.58 -10.44
CA ILE A 114 4.01 7.30 -11.69
C ILE A 114 4.93 6.86 -12.83
N LYS A 115 6.24 6.76 -12.57
CA LYS A 115 7.23 6.34 -13.57
C LYS A 115 7.00 4.92 -14.06
N GLU A 116 6.60 4.01 -13.18
CA GLU A 116 6.45 2.58 -13.48
C GLU A 116 5.07 2.21 -14.06
N HIS A 117 4.01 2.89 -13.63
CA HIS A 117 2.63 2.50 -13.91
C HIS A 117 1.81 3.59 -14.63
N GLY A 118 2.38 4.77 -14.80
CA GLY A 118 1.68 5.94 -15.30
C GLY A 118 0.86 6.63 -14.21
N LYS A 119 0.70 7.94 -14.38
CA LYS A 119 -0.05 8.80 -13.45
C LYS A 119 -1.51 8.37 -13.31
N GLU A 120 -2.15 7.98 -14.41
CA GLU A 120 -3.56 7.56 -14.42
C GLU A 120 -3.83 6.38 -13.49
N SER A 121 -2.91 5.41 -13.46
CA SER A 121 -2.99 4.25 -12.55
C SER A 121 -2.88 4.67 -11.08
N VAL A 122 -1.96 5.58 -10.77
CA VAL A 122 -1.78 6.11 -9.42
C VAL A 122 -3.03 6.89 -8.98
N ASP A 123 -3.55 7.77 -9.84
CA ASP A 123 -4.76 8.52 -9.56
C ASP A 123 -5.99 7.61 -9.40
N ALA A 124 -6.11 6.55 -10.19
CA ALA A 124 -7.21 5.59 -10.07
C ALA A 124 -7.22 4.90 -8.71
N VAL A 125 -6.05 4.50 -8.20
CA VAL A 125 -5.90 3.93 -6.86
C VAL A 125 -6.22 4.96 -5.78
N LEU A 126 -5.68 6.18 -5.90
CA LEU A 126 -5.98 7.27 -4.96
C LEU A 126 -7.44 7.71 -5.02
N ALA A 127 -8.17 7.42 -6.10
CA ALA A 127 -9.58 7.74 -6.27
C ALA A 127 -10.53 6.68 -5.68
N LEU A 128 -10.05 5.51 -5.24
CA LEU A 128 -10.90 4.48 -4.63
C LEU A 128 -11.57 4.97 -3.34
N GLU A 129 -12.89 5.07 -3.35
CA GLU A 129 -13.66 5.61 -2.21
C GLU A 129 -14.11 4.54 -1.24
N ASN A 130 -14.41 3.33 -1.73
CA ASN A 130 -15.01 2.24 -0.95
C ASN A 130 -14.04 1.09 -0.67
N ALA A 131 -12.83 1.14 -1.24
CA ALA A 131 -11.86 0.07 -1.17
C ALA A 131 -10.53 0.59 -0.62
N TYR A 132 -9.94 -0.21 0.26
CA TYR A 132 -8.56 -0.12 0.69
C TYR A 132 -7.75 -1.20 -0.02
N VAL A 133 -6.71 -0.80 -0.74
CA VAL A 133 -5.79 -1.71 -1.42
C VAL A 133 -4.64 -2.01 -0.47
N LEU A 134 -4.58 -3.24 0.02
CA LEU A 134 -3.49 -3.72 0.87
C LEU A 134 -2.54 -4.60 0.08
N ARG A 135 -1.27 -4.21 -0.01
CA ARG A 135 -0.20 -5.06 -0.54
C ARG A 135 0.49 -5.81 0.59
N VAL A 136 0.28 -7.12 0.65
CA VAL A 136 0.96 -8.03 1.59
C VAL A 136 2.26 -8.50 0.96
N ASN A 137 3.36 -8.40 1.72
CA ASN A 137 4.73 -8.75 1.33
C ASN A 137 5.11 -8.28 -0.09
N PRO A 138 4.99 -6.98 -0.42
CA PRO A 138 5.27 -6.51 -1.76
C PRO A 138 6.75 -6.71 -2.13
N VAL A 139 6.98 -7.21 -3.35
CA VAL A 139 8.33 -7.47 -3.89
C VAL A 139 8.91 -6.29 -4.68
N THR A 140 8.13 -5.23 -4.90
CA THR A 140 8.61 -4.04 -5.62
C THR A 140 9.74 -3.39 -4.82
N PRO A 141 10.96 -3.27 -5.39
CA PRO A 141 12.07 -2.63 -4.71
C PRO A 141 11.88 -1.10 -4.72
N ALA A 142 12.29 -0.44 -3.65
CA ALA A 142 12.47 1.01 -3.67
C ALA A 142 13.70 1.35 -4.54
N VAL A 143 13.56 2.32 -5.43
CA VAL A 143 14.63 2.77 -6.32
C VAL A 143 14.95 4.23 -6.01
N CYS A 144 16.20 4.50 -5.65
CA CYS A 144 16.64 5.87 -5.36
C CYS A 144 16.50 6.75 -6.61
N ALA A 145 15.75 7.85 -6.50
CA ALA A 145 15.55 8.77 -7.61
C ALA A 145 16.83 9.51 -8.01
N ALA A 146 17.80 9.67 -7.10
CA ALA A 146 19.04 10.41 -7.33
C ALA A 146 20.11 9.58 -8.06
N CYS A 147 20.35 8.33 -7.64
CA CYS A 147 21.42 7.50 -8.19
C CYS A 147 20.93 6.25 -8.92
N GLY A 148 19.63 5.95 -8.90
CA GLY A 148 19.04 4.77 -9.54
C GLY A 148 19.31 3.43 -8.84
N ALA A 149 20.01 3.44 -7.70
CA ALA A 149 20.29 2.23 -6.94
C ALA A 149 19.01 1.63 -6.34
N ARG A 150 18.95 0.29 -6.29
CA ARG A 150 17.92 -0.44 -5.56
C ARG A 150 18.22 -0.38 -4.07
N ILE A 151 17.26 0.07 -3.28
CA ILE A 151 17.36 0.12 -1.83
C ILE A 151 16.88 -1.23 -1.28
N LEU A 152 17.76 -1.91 -0.54
CA LEU A 152 17.51 -3.28 -0.03
C LEU A 152 16.66 -3.31 1.25
N VAL A 153 16.43 -2.15 1.85
CA VAL A 153 15.55 -2.00 3.02
C VAL A 153 14.11 -1.81 2.53
N GLY A 154 13.17 -2.42 3.26
CA GLY A 154 11.74 -2.36 2.91
C GLY A 154 11.12 -1.00 3.18
N HIS A 155 10.48 -0.42 2.16
CA HIS A 155 9.56 0.70 2.31
C HIS A 155 8.20 0.20 2.78
N GLU A 156 7.69 0.84 3.82
CA GLU A 156 6.36 0.59 4.40
C GLU A 156 5.55 1.88 4.43
N TYR A 157 4.27 1.79 4.08
CA TYR A 157 3.39 2.93 3.88
C TYR A 157 1.92 2.59 4.15
N ASP A 158 1.16 3.60 4.57
CA ASP A 158 -0.30 3.63 4.63
C ASP A 158 -0.79 5.00 4.15
N MET A 159 -1.22 5.06 2.89
CA MET A 159 -1.60 6.28 2.18
C MET A 159 -3.12 6.44 2.19
N THR A 160 -3.60 7.55 2.77
CA THR A 160 -4.99 8.03 2.63
C THR A 160 -6.07 7.11 3.19
N ASN A 161 -5.74 6.08 3.98
CA ASN A 161 -6.66 4.95 4.21
C ASN A 161 -7.22 4.38 2.89
N ARG A 162 -6.44 4.38 1.81
CA ARG A 162 -6.82 3.84 0.49
C ARG A 162 -5.81 2.84 -0.03
N TYR A 163 -4.53 3.01 0.31
CA TYR A 163 -3.47 2.19 -0.24
C TYR A 163 -2.35 2.00 0.77
N GLY A 164 -2.06 0.78 1.18
CA GLY A 164 -0.97 0.51 2.09
C GLY A 164 -0.31 -0.82 1.86
N CYS A 165 0.69 -1.11 2.68
CA CYS A 165 1.35 -2.40 2.65
C CYS A 165 1.54 -3.00 4.05
N SER A 166 1.80 -4.30 4.05
CA SER A 166 2.24 -5.03 5.23
C SER A 166 3.35 -5.99 4.85
N ARG A 167 4.27 -6.25 5.78
CA ARG A 167 5.38 -7.18 5.63
C ARG A 167 5.44 -8.12 6.82
N SER A 168 5.66 -9.40 6.56
CA SER A 168 6.00 -10.37 7.60
C SER A 168 7.27 -9.90 8.31
N GLU A 169 7.37 -10.17 9.60
CA GLU A 169 8.69 -10.21 10.21
C GLU A 169 9.44 -11.36 9.52
N ASN A 170 10.71 -11.17 9.17
CA ASN A 170 11.53 -12.32 8.80
C ASN A 170 11.43 -13.31 9.96
N PRO A 171 11.25 -14.62 9.72
CA PRO A 171 11.57 -15.57 10.78
C PRO A 171 13.00 -15.26 11.21
N VAL A 172 13.17 -14.95 12.49
CA VAL A 172 14.47 -14.84 13.14
C VAL A 172 15.20 -16.17 12.98
#